data_AF-A0A1B1ZSK9-F1
#
_entry.id   AF-A0A1B1ZSK9-F1
#
_cell.length_a   1.000
_cell.length_b   1.000
_cell.length_c   1.000
_cell.angle_alpha   90.00
_cell.angle_beta   90.00
_cell.angle_gamma   90.00
#
_symmetry.space_group_name_H-M   'P 1'
#
loop_
_entity.id
_entity.type
_entity.pdbx_description
1 polymer ?
#
loop_
_entity_poly.entity_id
_entity_poly.type
_entity_poly.pdbx_seq_one_letter_code
_entity_poly.pdbx_strand_id
1 'polypeptide(L)'
;MFDRHLRAVLPGHAVPGPLYPALTEHLDTAPMRDVEQLARFVAEESAGAGGFPQWCERALSALDGDSTGAVVRELRDQLCGQQRPLALAVAMFEHSPSAVVYEAERTLVSTVELTVDGEHALVSPDFGARLDGIGAQELDGAVTFQDRTRGRKIRAYFWTHFPGLRAGFQRWIVEHPDLLDRPGLDPGVFAERFATEVLRTRGPDALAEVVERWAATARGPLELAVLTLTHGLNHPEHSPVLRRRCWTWARDPGCPAALATMLVAICTEVIAPDRLDQAVVRLHHLARHPLEAVSAAAQRGLRRLLTERSSAPRMLLGRLVGSPRPGHRPRIERDQDRLLFLTCVRPEIIRPHLARAATSDLLTTCWTAVLRDADRAVLDEPLRYWLDDQARSDADDTTATELLVTAAVRSGRPEVLLGITYDWVAGPAEREAAVRRRSVARELTDLLSAARRRTTLHRGAHP
;
A
#
# COMPACT_ATOMS: atom_id res chain seq x y z
N MET A 1 9.31 22.70 11.47
CA MET A 1 8.24 21.66 11.42
C MET A 1 7.34 21.87 10.21
N PHE A 2 6.70 23.04 10.05
CA PHE A 2 5.97 23.41 8.84
C PHE A 2 6.75 23.19 7.54
N ASP A 3 8.01 23.64 7.48
CA ASP A 3 8.92 23.41 6.34
C ASP A 3 9.08 21.91 5.98
N ARG A 4 9.05 21.01 6.96
CA ARG A 4 9.09 19.56 6.70
C ARG A 4 7.81 19.07 6.02
N HIS A 5 6.64 19.53 6.48
CA HIS A 5 5.36 19.19 5.86
C HIS A 5 5.24 19.81 4.47
N LEU A 6 5.64 21.07 4.30
CA LEU A 6 5.65 21.75 3.02
C LEU A 6 6.54 21.04 2.00
N ARG A 7 7.77 20.66 2.36
CA ARG A 7 8.65 19.89 1.45
C ARG A 7 8.08 18.54 1.04
N ALA A 8 7.25 17.94 1.88
CA ALA A 8 6.59 16.66 1.56
C ALA A 8 5.51 16.83 0.48
N VAL A 9 4.83 17.97 0.43
CA VAL A 9 3.74 18.24 -0.52
C VAL A 9 4.14 19.14 -1.68
N LEU A 10 5.24 19.90 -1.54
CA LEU A 10 5.78 20.82 -2.53
C LEU A 10 7.31 20.68 -2.59
N PRO A 11 7.84 19.64 -3.26
CA PRO A 11 9.26 19.37 -3.34
C PRO A 11 10.04 20.53 -3.97
N GLY A 12 11.23 20.84 -3.44
CA GLY A 12 12.10 21.90 -3.95
C GLY A 12 11.78 23.31 -3.46
N HIS A 13 10.68 23.51 -2.73
CA HIS A 13 10.36 24.78 -2.09
C HIS A 13 10.85 24.80 -0.65
N ALA A 14 11.69 25.80 -0.32
CA ALA A 14 12.08 26.11 1.04
C ALA A 14 11.22 27.28 1.55
N VAL A 15 10.84 27.24 2.82
CA VAL A 15 10.19 28.37 3.47
C VAL A 15 11.11 29.60 3.42
N PRO A 16 10.74 30.70 2.74
CA PRO A 16 11.52 31.92 2.73
C PRO A 16 11.58 32.51 4.15
N GLY A 17 12.74 33.03 4.55
CA GLY A 17 12.86 33.81 5.78
C GLY A 17 12.70 35.32 5.52
N PRO A 18 12.29 36.13 6.51
CA PRO A 18 11.51 35.77 7.71
C PRO A 18 10.03 35.50 7.36
N LEU A 19 9.37 34.66 8.17
CA LEU A 19 7.94 34.42 8.05
C LEU A 19 7.15 35.68 8.43
N TYR A 20 6.05 35.93 7.72
CA TYR A 20 5.19 37.07 8.04
C TYR A 20 4.32 36.79 9.28
N PRO A 21 3.90 37.83 10.02
CA PRO A 21 3.40 37.68 11.40
C PRO A 21 2.24 36.70 11.59
N ALA A 22 1.24 36.72 10.71
CA ALA A 22 0.07 35.85 10.83
C ALA A 22 0.39 34.36 10.64
N LEU A 23 1.37 34.04 9.78
CA LEU A 23 1.85 32.66 9.63
C LEU A 23 2.62 32.22 10.88
N THR A 24 3.47 33.08 11.45
CA THR A 24 4.20 32.80 12.68
C THR A 24 3.24 32.55 13.85
N GLU A 25 2.26 33.42 14.03
CA GLU A 25 1.24 33.31 15.09
C GLU A 25 0.43 32.02 14.98
N HIS A 26 0.00 31.65 13.77
CA HIS A 26 -0.69 30.40 13.55
C HIS A 26 0.21 29.19 13.84
N LEU A 27 1.46 29.18 13.36
CA LEU A 27 2.37 28.06 13.59
C LEU A 27 2.76 27.88 15.07
N ASP A 28 2.77 28.95 15.86
CA ASP A 28 3.07 28.91 17.29
C ASP A 28 1.91 28.35 18.13
N THR A 29 0.68 28.46 17.64
CA THR A 29 -0.55 28.13 18.41
C THR A 29 -1.30 26.91 17.86
N ALA A 30 -1.11 26.59 16.59
CA ALA A 30 -1.88 25.55 15.90
C ALA A 30 -1.44 24.14 16.31
N PRO A 31 -2.40 23.21 16.53
CA PRO A 31 -2.09 21.80 16.68
C PRO A 31 -1.45 21.26 15.39
N MET A 32 -0.62 20.21 15.51
CA MET A 32 0.16 19.72 14.37
C MET A 32 -0.65 19.35 13.12
N ARG A 33 -1.91 18.94 13.30
CA ARG A 33 -2.82 18.64 12.19
C ARG A 33 -3.11 19.87 11.33
N ASP A 34 -3.27 21.05 11.95
CA ASP A 34 -3.64 22.29 11.27
C ASP A 34 -2.41 22.82 10.51
N VAL A 35 -1.20 22.60 11.04
CA VAL A 35 0.07 22.90 10.36
C VAL A 35 0.29 22.01 9.13
N GLU A 36 -0.07 20.72 9.19
CA GLU A 36 -0.02 19.81 8.04
C GLU A 36 -1.04 20.20 6.97
N GLN A 37 -2.26 20.56 7.40
CA GLN A 37 -3.32 21.00 6.50
C GLN A 37 -2.97 22.35 5.84
N LEU A 38 -2.37 23.28 6.58
CA LEU A 38 -1.82 24.52 6.03
C LEU A 38 -0.80 24.24 4.95
N ALA A 39 0.12 23.28 5.15
CA ALA A 39 1.12 22.94 4.15
C ALA A 39 0.50 22.44 2.85
N ARG A 40 -0.55 21.61 2.92
CA ARG A 40 -1.31 21.17 1.74
C ARG A 40 -1.98 22.34 1.03
N PHE A 41 -2.66 23.22 1.75
CA PHE A 41 -3.29 24.40 1.16
C PHE A 41 -2.27 25.33 0.51
N VAL A 42 -1.10 25.52 1.10
CA VAL A 42 -0.03 26.30 0.46
C VAL A 42 0.46 25.64 -0.83
N ALA A 43 0.57 24.32 -0.88
CA ALA A 43 0.93 23.59 -2.10
C ALA A 43 -0.13 23.75 -3.21
N GLU A 44 -1.42 23.67 -2.86
CA GLU A 44 -2.53 23.93 -3.79
C GLU A 44 -2.44 25.35 -4.37
N GLU A 45 -2.21 26.35 -3.51
CA GLU A 45 -2.11 27.76 -3.91
C GLU A 45 -0.85 28.07 -4.72
N SER A 46 0.19 27.24 -4.61
CA SER A 46 1.46 27.40 -5.34
C SER A 46 1.34 27.21 -6.85
N ALA A 47 0.31 26.51 -7.32
CA ALA A 47 -0.02 26.39 -8.74
C ALA A 47 -0.64 27.69 -9.33
N GLY A 48 -0.72 28.77 -8.55
CA GLY A 48 -1.28 30.06 -8.96
C GLY A 48 -0.28 31.19 -9.10
N ALA A 49 -0.76 32.31 -9.61
CA ALA A 49 0.00 33.55 -9.58
C ALA A 49 0.16 34.04 -8.13
N GLY A 50 1.32 34.62 -7.84
CA GLY A 50 1.69 35.14 -6.53
C GLY A 50 2.95 34.49 -5.99
N GLY A 51 3.44 35.00 -4.86
CA GLY A 51 4.54 34.42 -4.12
C GLY A 51 4.06 33.67 -2.88
N PHE A 52 5.02 33.04 -2.20
CA PHE A 52 4.79 32.29 -0.99
C PHE A 52 3.94 33.01 0.09
N PRO A 53 4.11 34.32 0.35
CA PRO A 53 3.27 35.03 1.32
C PRO A 53 1.78 35.03 0.93
N GLN A 54 1.46 35.26 -0.35
CA GLN A 54 0.08 35.25 -0.84
C GLN A 54 -0.54 33.85 -0.79
N TRP A 55 0.27 32.80 -1.05
CA TRP A 55 -0.19 31.42 -0.93
C TRP A 55 -0.56 31.08 0.52
N CYS A 56 0.28 31.49 1.46
CA CYS A 56 0.04 31.24 2.88
C CYS A 56 -1.15 32.06 3.42
N GLU A 57 -1.35 33.30 2.96
CA GLU A 57 -2.51 34.12 3.36
C GLU A 57 -3.84 33.49 2.89
N ARG A 58 -3.88 33.01 1.63
CA ARG A 58 -5.03 32.27 1.10
C ARG A 58 -5.25 30.95 1.82
N ALA A 59 -4.17 30.24 2.17
CA ALA A 59 -4.21 28.99 2.92
C ALA A 59 -4.68 29.17 4.37
N LEU A 60 -4.25 30.22 5.07
CA LEU A 60 -4.71 30.57 6.42
C LEU A 60 -6.19 30.98 6.41
N SER A 61 -6.59 31.79 5.43
CA SER A 61 -8.00 32.15 5.24
C SER A 61 -8.89 30.93 4.98
N ALA A 62 -8.34 29.86 4.40
CA ALA A 62 -9.04 28.60 4.20
C ALA A 62 -9.13 27.73 5.48
N LEU A 63 -8.27 27.96 6.48
CA LEU A 63 -8.29 27.27 7.77
C LEU A 63 -9.18 27.96 8.81
N ASP A 64 -9.29 29.28 8.75
CA ASP A 64 -10.13 30.05 9.68
C ASP A 64 -11.61 29.74 9.43
N GLY A 65 -12.16 28.85 10.27
CA GLY A 65 -13.53 28.36 10.21
C GLY A 65 -14.62 29.42 10.34
N ASP A 66 -14.30 30.68 10.68
CA ASP A 66 -15.24 31.80 10.69
C ASP A 66 -15.69 32.21 9.26
N SER A 67 -14.87 31.89 8.25
CA SER A 67 -15.25 31.96 6.84
C SER A 67 -16.32 30.93 6.45
N THR A 68 -16.52 29.86 7.24
CA THR A 68 -17.55 28.84 6.96
C THR A 68 -18.95 29.43 7.04
N GLY A 69 -19.24 30.31 8.00
CA GLY A 69 -20.58 30.92 8.14
C GLY A 69 -20.93 31.92 7.04
N ALA A 70 -19.92 32.63 6.51
CA ALA A 70 -20.08 33.52 5.37
C ALA A 70 -20.22 32.74 4.05
N VAL A 71 -19.36 31.74 3.82
CA VAL A 71 -19.39 30.86 2.63
C VAL A 71 -20.68 30.03 2.60
N VAL A 72 -21.18 29.56 3.73
CA VAL A 72 -22.44 28.81 3.82
C VAL A 72 -23.63 29.69 3.46
N ARG A 73 -23.63 30.96 3.89
CA ARG A 73 -24.67 31.93 3.51
C ARG A 73 -24.56 32.25 2.02
N GLU A 74 -23.36 32.56 1.54
CA GLU A 74 -23.08 32.81 0.14
C GLU A 74 -23.59 31.66 -0.75
N LEU A 75 -23.19 30.41 -0.47
CA LEU A 75 -23.60 29.25 -1.27
C LEU A 75 -25.09 28.97 -1.15
N ARG A 76 -25.71 29.23 0.01
CA ARG A 76 -27.16 29.07 0.19
C ARG A 76 -27.94 30.10 -0.62
N ASP A 77 -27.47 31.35 -0.64
CA ASP A 77 -28.15 32.47 -1.26
C ASP A 77 -27.90 32.49 -2.78
N GLN A 78 -26.74 32.01 -3.24
CA GLN A 78 -26.38 31.97 -4.66
C GLN A 78 -26.88 30.71 -5.38
N LEU A 79 -26.95 29.54 -4.74
CA LEU A 79 -27.30 28.29 -5.42
C LEU A 79 -28.78 27.93 -5.23
N CYS A 80 -29.56 28.10 -6.28
CA CYS A 80 -30.93 27.63 -6.33
C CYS A 80 -31.00 26.09 -6.41
N GLY A 81 -32.17 25.50 -6.15
CA GLY A 81 -32.35 24.04 -6.10
C GLY A 81 -31.87 23.30 -7.36
N GLN A 82 -32.09 23.90 -8.54
CA GLN A 82 -31.69 23.32 -9.84
C GLN A 82 -30.18 23.45 -10.13
N GLN A 83 -29.48 24.39 -9.49
CA GLN A 83 -28.04 24.62 -9.67
C GLN A 83 -27.17 23.74 -8.76
N ARG A 84 -27.74 23.24 -7.65
CA ARG A 84 -27.02 22.46 -6.65
C ARG A 84 -26.39 21.16 -7.19
N PRO A 85 -27.09 20.35 -8.00
CA PRO A 85 -26.50 19.15 -8.57
C PRO A 85 -25.32 19.48 -9.49
N LEU A 86 -25.47 20.47 -10.38
CA LEU A 86 -24.39 20.92 -11.27
C LEU A 86 -23.18 21.41 -10.47
N ALA A 87 -23.41 22.25 -9.45
CA ALA A 87 -22.34 22.78 -8.61
C ALA A 87 -21.55 21.66 -7.93
N LEU A 88 -22.22 20.63 -7.39
CA LEU A 88 -21.55 19.48 -6.79
C LEU A 88 -20.84 18.60 -7.82
N ALA A 89 -21.46 18.38 -8.99
CA ALA A 89 -20.84 17.62 -10.07
C ALA A 89 -19.55 18.28 -10.55
N VAL A 90 -19.56 19.59 -10.80
CA VAL A 90 -18.36 20.36 -11.15
C VAL A 90 -17.35 20.30 -10.03
N ALA A 91 -17.75 20.45 -8.77
CA ALA A 91 -16.84 20.40 -7.64
C ALA A 91 -16.15 19.04 -7.42
N MET A 92 -16.76 17.94 -7.86
CA MET A 92 -16.14 16.61 -7.83
C MET A 92 -15.28 16.35 -9.07
N PHE A 93 -15.75 16.77 -10.25
CA PHE A 93 -15.14 16.49 -11.56
C PHE A 93 -14.42 17.70 -12.17
N GLU A 94 -14.03 18.68 -11.35
CA GLU A 94 -13.32 19.88 -11.81
C GLU A 94 -12.03 19.48 -12.55
N HIS A 95 -11.76 20.16 -13.66
CA HIS A 95 -10.76 19.85 -14.69
C HIS A 95 -11.11 18.70 -15.64
N SER A 96 -12.35 18.19 -15.61
CA SER A 96 -12.85 17.22 -16.60
C SER A 96 -13.57 17.92 -17.76
N PRO A 97 -13.72 17.25 -18.91
CA PRO A 97 -14.51 17.77 -20.03
C PRO A 97 -15.99 18.01 -19.67
N SER A 98 -16.62 18.99 -20.32
CA SER A 98 -18.03 19.35 -20.11
C SER A 98 -18.99 18.17 -20.24
N ALA A 99 -18.73 17.24 -21.17
CA ALA A 99 -19.54 16.03 -21.33
C ALA A 99 -19.49 15.10 -20.09
N VAL A 100 -18.34 15.01 -19.41
CA VAL A 100 -18.19 14.22 -18.18
C VAL A 100 -18.97 14.88 -17.05
N VAL A 101 -18.83 16.20 -16.89
CA VAL A 101 -19.54 16.97 -15.85
C VAL A 101 -21.05 16.92 -16.05
N TYR A 102 -21.51 17.02 -17.30
CA TYR A 102 -22.94 16.91 -17.63
C TYR A 102 -23.52 15.55 -17.25
N GLU A 103 -22.83 14.45 -17.61
CA GLU A 103 -23.27 13.11 -17.21
C GLU A 103 -23.15 12.87 -15.70
N ALA A 104 -22.13 13.42 -15.06
CA ALA A 104 -21.95 13.38 -13.61
C ALA A 104 -23.12 14.07 -12.88
N GLU A 105 -23.57 15.23 -13.35
CA GLU A 105 -24.77 15.89 -12.82
C GLU A 105 -26.02 15.01 -13.00
N ARG A 106 -26.23 14.49 -14.21
CA ARG A 106 -27.45 13.75 -14.56
C ARG A 106 -27.58 12.46 -13.73
N THR A 107 -26.47 11.75 -13.56
CA THR A 107 -26.40 10.54 -12.71
C THR A 107 -26.54 10.88 -11.24
N LEU A 108 -26.02 12.02 -10.77
CA LEU A 108 -26.23 12.49 -9.40
C LEU A 108 -27.71 12.70 -9.13
N VAL A 109 -28.40 13.50 -9.95
CA VAL A 109 -29.84 13.79 -9.84
C VAL A 109 -30.64 12.49 -9.76
N SER A 110 -30.36 11.54 -10.66
CA SER A 110 -31.02 10.24 -10.66
C SER A 110 -30.73 9.42 -9.39
N THR A 111 -29.51 9.45 -8.87
CA THR A 111 -29.10 8.59 -7.73
C THR A 111 -29.63 9.10 -6.39
N VAL A 112 -29.76 10.42 -6.24
CA VAL A 112 -30.33 11.04 -5.04
C VAL A 112 -31.83 11.31 -5.16
N GLU A 113 -32.47 10.79 -6.21
CA GLU A 113 -33.92 10.87 -6.46
C GLU A 113 -34.45 12.31 -6.39
N LEU A 114 -33.65 13.27 -6.86
CA LEU A 114 -34.06 14.66 -6.92
C LEU A 114 -35.05 14.84 -8.06
N THR A 115 -36.30 15.17 -7.72
CA THR A 115 -37.25 15.74 -8.68
C THR A 115 -36.83 17.16 -9.03
N VAL A 116 -36.27 17.31 -10.22
CA VAL A 116 -35.97 18.62 -10.81
C VAL A 116 -37.16 18.99 -11.69
N ASP A 117 -38.05 19.86 -11.18
CA ASP A 117 -39.06 20.48 -12.01
C ASP A 117 -38.35 21.35 -13.07
N GLY A 118 -38.55 21.06 -14.35
CA GLY A 118 -37.81 21.71 -15.43
C GLY A 118 -38.64 21.87 -16.70
N GLU A 119 -38.47 23.01 -17.34
CA GLU A 119 -38.94 23.23 -18.72
C GLU A 119 -38.17 22.30 -19.68
N HIS A 120 -38.71 22.10 -20.88
CA HIS A 120 -38.07 21.27 -21.90
C HIS A 120 -36.60 21.70 -22.13
N ALA A 121 -35.70 20.75 -22.41
CA ALA A 121 -34.26 21.01 -22.52
C ALA A 121 -33.88 22.06 -23.59
N LEU A 122 -34.73 22.24 -24.62
CA LEU A 122 -34.57 23.26 -25.66
C LEU A 122 -35.01 24.68 -25.23
N VAL A 123 -35.72 24.80 -24.10
CA VAL A 123 -36.18 26.08 -23.53
C VAL A 123 -35.27 26.49 -22.37
N SER A 124 -34.69 25.50 -21.67
CA SER A 124 -33.72 25.72 -20.60
C SER A 124 -32.44 26.41 -21.13
N PRO A 125 -31.73 27.20 -20.29
CA PRO A 125 -30.42 27.72 -20.63
C PRO A 125 -29.47 26.60 -21.07
N ASP A 126 -28.59 26.89 -22.04
CA ASP A 126 -27.57 25.94 -22.46
C ASP A 126 -26.59 25.60 -21.33
N PHE A 127 -25.76 24.57 -21.55
CA PHE A 127 -24.84 24.11 -20.51
C PHE A 127 -23.82 25.18 -20.09
N GLY A 128 -23.36 26.02 -21.02
CA GLY A 128 -22.43 27.11 -20.73
C GLY A 128 -23.05 28.15 -19.80
N ALA A 129 -24.27 28.61 -20.12
CA ALA A 129 -25.01 29.55 -19.28
C ALA A 129 -25.30 28.97 -17.88
N ARG A 130 -25.51 27.65 -17.78
CA ARG A 130 -25.69 26.97 -16.48
C ARG A 130 -24.40 26.91 -15.67
N LEU A 131 -23.24 26.72 -16.32
CA LEU A 131 -21.92 26.80 -15.68
C LEU A 131 -21.64 28.22 -15.18
N ASP A 132 -21.88 29.24 -16.03
CA ASP A 132 -21.70 30.64 -15.65
C ASP A 132 -22.55 31.00 -14.43
N GLY A 133 -23.79 30.50 -14.37
CA GLY A 133 -24.71 30.70 -13.26
C GLY A 133 -24.23 30.16 -11.91
N ILE A 134 -23.25 29.25 -11.89
CA ILE A 134 -22.62 28.73 -10.66
C ILE A 134 -21.19 29.25 -10.45
N GLY A 135 -20.70 30.15 -11.31
CA GLY A 135 -19.33 30.66 -11.30
C GLY A 135 -18.30 29.66 -11.83
N ALA A 136 -18.73 28.74 -12.70
CA ALA A 136 -17.86 27.82 -13.43
C ALA A 136 -17.78 28.23 -14.90
N GLN A 137 -16.72 27.81 -15.58
CA GLN A 137 -16.51 28.06 -17.00
C GLN A 137 -15.78 26.88 -17.64
N GLU A 138 -15.89 26.77 -18.97
CA GLU A 138 -15.05 25.86 -19.74
C GLU A 138 -13.79 26.61 -20.22
N LEU A 139 -12.63 26.11 -19.82
CA LEU A 139 -11.32 26.65 -20.19
C LEU A 139 -10.46 25.51 -20.73
N ASP A 140 -9.91 25.67 -21.94
CA ASP A 140 -9.07 24.67 -22.60
C ASP A 140 -9.71 23.26 -22.69
N GLY A 141 -11.04 23.22 -22.86
CA GLY A 141 -11.80 21.97 -22.96
C GLY A 141 -12.10 21.28 -21.62
N ALA A 142 -11.83 21.95 -20.49
CA ALA A 142 -12.07 21.45 -19.15
C ALA A 142 -12.92 22.43 -18.33
N VAL A 143 -13.83 21.91 -17.52
CA VAL A 143 -14.67 22.73 -16.63
C VAL A 143 -13.90 23.08 -15.37
N THR A 144 -13.85 24.36 -15.02
CA THR A 144 -13.18 24.88 -13.81
C THR A 144 -14.04 25.94 -13.13
N PHE A 145 -13.92 26.08 -11.80
CA PHE A 145 -14.45 27.29 -11.15
C PHE A 145 -13.55 28.49 -11.43
N GLN A 146 -14.16 29.68 -11.50
CA GLN A 146 -13.44 30.95 -11.61
C GLN A 146 -12.65 31.27 -10.33
N ASP A 147 -13.26 31.01 -9.16
CA ASP A 147 -12.58 30.98 -7.86
C ASP A 147 -12.05 29.56 -7.58
N ARG A 148 -10.73 29.41 -7.51
CA ARG A 148 -10.03 28.15 -7.27
C ARG A 148 -10.43 27.45 -5.97
N THR A 149 -10.90 28.20 -4.98
CA THR A 149 -11.33 27.64 -3.69
C THR A 149 -12.80 27.19 -3.70
N ARG A 150 -13.57 27.60 -4.71
CA ARG A 150 -15.03 27.40 -4.78
C ARG A 150 -15.40 25.92 -4.84
N GLY A 151 -14.69 25.11 -5.63
CA GLY A 151 -14.93 23.66 -5.68
C GLY A 151 -14.78 22.99 -4.31
N ARG A 152 -13.71 23.31 -3.57
CA ARG A 152 -13.50 22.81 -2.20
C ARG A 152 -14.61 23.25 -1.24
N LYS A 153 -14.97 24.54 -1.26
CA LYS A 153 -16.06 25.11 -0.45
C LYS A 153 -17.39 24.41 -0.73
N ILE A 154 -17.71 24.17 -2.00
CA ILE A 154 -18.93 23.49 -2.43
C ILE A 154 -18.96 22.04 -1.92
N ARG A 155 -17.88 21.26 -2.10
CA ARG A 155 -17.80 19.89 -1.57
C ARG A 155 -18.01 19.88 -0.05
N ALA A 156 -17.27 20.71 0.67
CA ALA A 156 -17.38 20.82 2.12
C ALA A 156 -18.80 21.20 2.56
N TYR A 157 -19.44 22.14 1.86
CA TYR A 157 -20.82 22.57 2.11
C TYR A 157 -21.81 21.42 1.96
N PHE A 158 -21.81 20.73 0.82
CA PHE A 158 -22.77 19.65 0.55
C PHE A 158 -22.63 18.51 1.56
N TRP A 159 -21.40 18.04 1.77
CA TRP A 159 -21.15 16.94 2.68
C TRP A 159 -21.40 17.33 4.15
N THR A 160 -21.24 18.60 4.54
CA THR A 160 -21.54 19.04 5.92
C THR A 160 -23.03 19.24 6.14
N HIS A 161 -23.71 19.99 5.26
CA HIS A 161 -25.06 20.50 5.48
C HIS A 161 -26.18 19.60 4.95
N PHE A 162 -25.86 18.54 4.19
CA PHE A 162 -26.84 17.54 3.75
C PHE A 162 -26.50 16.14 4.29
N PRO A 163 -26.53 15.93 5.62
CA PRO A 163 -26.17 14.65 6.22
C PRO A 163 -27.00 13.47 5.70
N GLY A 164 -28.29 13.70 5.40
CA GLY A 164 -29.18 12.68 4.82
C GLY A 164 -28.80 12.25 3.40
N LEU A 165 -28.04 13.07 2.66
CA LEU A 165 -27.62 12.78 1.28
C LEU A 165 -26.21 12.20 1.18
N ARG A 166 -25.41 12.17 2.25
CA ARG A 166 -24.02 11.66 2.22
C ARG A 166 -23.92 10.25 1.67
N ALA A 167 -24.85 9.39 2.06
CA ALA A 167 -24.91 8.02 1.54
C ALA A 167 -25.27 7.98 0.05
N GLY A 168 -26.15 8.87 -0.40
CA GLY A 168 -26.49 9.07 -1.80
C GLY A 168 -25.32 9.58 -2.63
N PHE A 169 -24.55 10.56 -2.13
CA PHE A 169 -23.35 11.06 -2.81
C PHE A 169 -22.28 9.97 -2.96
N GLN A 170 -22.05 9.17 -1.92
CA GLN A 170 -21.15 8.02 -2.01
C GLN A 170 -21.67 6.96 -2.99
N ARG A 171 -22.98 6.69 -2.97
CA ARG A 171 -23.61 5.72 -3.86
C ARG A 171 -23.47 6.14 -5.32
N TRP A 172 -23.74 7.41 -5.62
CA TRP A 172 -23.57 8.01 -6.94
C TRP A 172 -22.17 7.75 -7.52
N ILE A 173 -21.11 7.95 -6.74
CA ILE A 173 -19.76 7.68 -7.22
C ILE A 173 -19.47 6.17 -7.38
N VAL A 174 -20.07 5.31 -6.56
CA VAL A 174 -19.81 3.86 -6.62
C VAL A 174 -20.61 3.16 -7.72
N GLU A 175 -21.84 3.58 -7.98
CA GLU A 175 -22.74 2.96 -8.96
C GLU A 175 -22.49 3.39 -10.40
N HIS A 176 -21.68 4.45 -10.60
CA HIS A 176 -21.36 4.99 -11.92
C HIS A 176 -19.85 4.93 -12.21
N PRO A 177 -19.21 3.74 -12.22
CA PRO A 177 -17.78 3.60 -12.49
C PRO A 177 -17.40 4.08 -13.90
N ASP A 178 -18.33 4.04 -14.86
CA ASP A 178 -18.10 4.51 -16.23
C ASP A 178 -17.81 6.02 -16.31
N LEU A 179 -18.19 6.82 -15.30
CA LEU A 179 -17.79 8.23 -15.19
C LEU A 179 -16.30 8.37 -14.84
N LEU A 180 -15.79 7.38 -14.12
CA LEU A 180 -14.47 7.39 -13.53
C LEU A 180 -13.39 6.87 -14.49
N ASP A 181 -13.79 6.14 -15.52
CA ASP A 181 -12.92 5.66 -16.60
C ASP A 181 -12.91 6.60 -17.83
N ARG A 182 -13.56 7.78 -17.75
CA ARG A 182 -13.63 8.72 -18.88
C ARG A 182 -12.27 9.39 -19.14
N PRO A 183 -11.87 9.54 -20.42
CA PRO A 183 -10.71 10.34 -20.78
C PRO A 183 -10.84 11.78 -20.25
N GLY A 184 -9.74 12.31 -19.70
CA GLY A 184 -9.68 13.67 -19.17
C GLY A 184 -10.00 13.79 -17.67
N LEU A 185 -10.40 12.70 -17.00
CA LEU A 185 -10.43 12.67 -15.54
C LEU A 185 -9.03 12.35 -15.00
N ASP A 186 -8.53 13.15 -14.05
CA ASP A 186 -7.37 12.79 -13.24
C ASP A 186 -7.83 11.92 -12.05
N PRO A 187 -7.48 10.62 -12.03
CA PRO A 187 -7.95 9.72 -10.98
C PRO A 187 -7.33 10.06 -9.61
N GLY A 188 -6.10 10.60 -9.56
CA GLY A 188 -5.45 10.99 -8.32
C GLY A 188 -6.19 12.16 -7.66
N VAL A 189 -6.43 13.21 -8.42
CA VAL A 189 -7.15 14.40 -7.94
C VAL A 189 -8.58 14.06 -7.52
N PHE A 190 -9.27 13.21 -8.31
CA PHE A 190 -10.61 12.76 -7.94
C PHE A 190 -10.60 11.94 -6.63
N ALA A 191 -9.68 10.97 -6.52
CA ALA A 191 -9.55 10.13 -5.33
C ALA A 191 -9.27 10.96 -4.08
N GLU A 192 -8.42 11.99 -4.16
CA GLU A 192 -8.15 12.91 -3.06
C GLU A 192 -9.41 13.63 -2.58
N ARG A 193 -10.12 14.27 -3.52
CA ARG A 193 -11.34 15.05 -3.24
C ARG A 193 -12.39 14.15 -2.60
N PHE A 194 -12.62 12.98 -3.18
CA PHE A 194 -13.62 12.03 -2.70
C PHE A 194 -13.25 11.44 -1.33
N ALA A 195 -12.01 10.96 -1.17
CA ALA A 195 -11.56 10.38 0.10
C ALA A 195 -11.61 11.40 1.24
N THR A 196 -11.24 12.65 0.97
CA THR A 196 -11.30 13.75 1.94
C THR A 196 -12.70 13.94 2.49
N GLU A 197 -13.71 14.04 1.62
CA GLU A 197 -15.09 14.25 2.07
C GLU A 197 -15.68 13.03 2.79
N VAL A 198 -15.41 11.82 2.29
CA VAL A 198 -15.88 10.57 2.92
C VAL A 198 -15.26 10.41 4.32
N LEU A 199 -13.94 10.59 4.45
CA LEU A 199 -13.25 10.47 5.73
C LEU A 199 -13.77 11.49 6.75
N ARG A 200 -13.87 12.76 6.34
CA ARG A 200 -14.33 13.86 7.20
C ARG A 200 -15.75 13.68 7.72
N THR A 201 -16.64 13.06 6.93
CA THR A 201 -18.09 13.08 7.23
C THR A 201 -18.73 11.72 7.50
N ARG A 202 -18.10 10.63 7.03
CA ARG A 202 -18.58 9.25 7.20
C ARG A 202 -17.53 8.31 7.80
N GLY A 203 -16.26 8.71 7.82
CA GLY A 203 -15.18 7.99 8.46
C GLY A 203 -14.56 6.86 7.61
N PRO A 204 -13.56 6.16 8.18
CA PRO A 204 -12.75 5.18 7.46
C PRO A 204 -13.50 3.93 7.01
N ASP A 205 -14.51 3.49 7.76
CA ASP A 205 -15.28 2.29 7.40
C ASP A 205 -16.09 2.53 6.12
N ALA A 206 -16.67 3.72 5.95
CA ALA A 206 -17.37 4.09 4.73
C ALA A 206 -16.43 4.16 3.51
N LEU A 207 -15.19 4.63 3.71
CA LEU A 207 -14.17 4.62 2.65
C LEU A 207 -13.77 3.18 2.28
N ALA A 208 -13.59 2.31 3.27
CA ALA A 208 -13.28 0.90 3.04
C ALA A 208 -14.39 0.18 2.25
N GLU A 209 -15.67 0.46 2.54
CA GLU A 209 -16.81 -0.07 1.79
C GLU A 209 -16.84 0.36 0.33
N VAL A 210 -16.34 1.57 0.01
CA VAL A 210 -16.20 2.02 -1.39
C VAL A 210 -15.12 1.21 -2.10
N VAL A 211 -13.94 1.11 -1.47
CA VAL A 211 -12.80 0.37 -2.01
C VAL A 211 -13.15 -1.11 -2.24
N GLU A 212 -13.86 -1.74 -1.31
CA GLU A 212 -14.36 -3.11 -1.49
C GLU A 212 -15.29 -3.25 -2.68
N ARG A 213 -16.26 -2.33 -2.83
CA ARG A 213 -17.23 -2.39 -3.94
C ARG A 213 -16.57 -2.18 -5.30
N TRP A 214 -15.65 -1.22 -5.41
CA TRP A 214 -14.88 -1.04 -6.64
C TRP A 214 -14.02 -2.25 -6.96
N ALA A 215 -13.34 -2.83 -5.97
CA ALA A 215 -12.52 -4.02 -6.19
C ALA A 215 -13.33 -5.30 -6.44
N ALA A 216 -14.59 -5.37 -6.02
CA ALA A 216 -15.49 -6.50 -6.28
C ALA A 216 -16.11 -6.47 -7.68
N THR A 217 -16.13 -5.31 -8.33
CA THR A 217 -16.75 -5.12 -9.64
C THR A 217 -15.77 -5.52 -10.75
N ALA A 218 -16.17 -6.39 -11.68
CA ALA A 218 -15.28 -6.91 -12.73
C ALA A 218 -14.68 -5.83 -13.65
N ARG A 219 -15.39 -4.70 -13.82
CA ARG A 219 -14.93 -3.47 -14.49
C ARG A 219 -14.86 -2.29 -13.53
N GLY A 220 -14.63 -2.55 -12.25
CA GLY A 220 -14.50 -1.49 -11.27
C GLY A 220 -13.20 -0.70 -11.46
N PRO A 221 -13.16 0.57 -11.07
CA PRO A 221 -12.01 1.44 -11.29
C PRO A 221 -10.91 1.13 -10.26
N LEU A 222 -10.17 0.04 -10.50
CA LEU A 222 -9.21 -0.50 -9.53
C LEU A 222 -8.10 0.51 -9.19
N GLU A 223 -7.67 1.31 -10.16
CA GLU A 223 -6.71 2.39 -9.95
C GLU A 223 -7.24 3.43 -8.95
N LEU A 224 -8.50 3.84 -9.08
CA LEU A 224 -9.13 4.74 -8.12
C LEU A 224 -9.31 4.12 -6.74
N ALA A 225 -9.57 2.81 -6.66
CA ALA A 225 -9.62 2.10 -5.38
C ALA A 225 -8.24 2.13 -4.69
N VAL A 226 -7.15 1.92 -5.44
CA VAL A 226 -5.77 2.04 -4.93
C VAL A 226 -5.52 3.46 -4.42
N LEU A 227 -5.79 4.48 -5.24
CA LEU A 227 -5.51 5.89 -4.91
C LEU A 227 -6.34 6.37 -3.72
N THR A 228 -7.62 6.02 -3.70
CA THR A 228 -8.56 6.37 -2.62
C THR A 228 -8.14 5.72 -1.29
N LEU A 229 -7.78 4.43 -1.31
CA LEU A 229 -7.25 3.76 -0.12
C LEU A 229 -5.91 4.35 0.30
N THR A 230 -5.04 4.72 -0.65
CA THR A 230 -3.74 5.35 -0.38
C THR A 230 -3.92 6.69 0.33
N HIS A 231 -4.84 7.55 -0.12
CA HIS A 231 -5.19 8.79 0.58
C HIS A 231 -5.65 8.51 2.02
N GLY A 232 -6.52 7.53 2.22
CA GLY A 232 -6.95 7.15 3.57
C GLY A 232 -5.82 6.59 4.45
N LEU A 233 -4.91 5.79 3.89
CA LEU A 233 -3.76 5.25 4.62
C LEU A 233 -2.72 6.31 4.99
N ASN A 234 -2.68 7.42 4.25
CA ASN A 234 -1.86 8.59 4.55
C ASN A 234 -2.56 9.59 5.48
N HIS A 235 -3.86 9.40 5.79
CA HIS A 235 -4.59 10.28 6.69
C HIS A 235 -4.15 10.08 8.15
N PRO A 236 -3.72 11.14 8.88
CA PRO A 236 -3.18 11.01 10.23
C PRO A 236 -4.13 10.30 11.21
N GLU A 237 -5.40 10.69 11.21
CA GLU A 237 -6.39 10.17 12.17
C GLU A 237 -6.96 8.80 11.80
N HIS A 238 -7.06 8.50 10.49
CA HIS A 238 -7.83 7.35 9.99
C HIS A 238 -6.96 6.18 9.54
N SER A 239 -5.67 6.42 9.31
CA SER A 239 -4.74 5.37 8.87
C SER A 239 -4.68 4.14 9.78
N PRO A 240 -4.80 4.20 11.13
CA PRO A 240 -4.80 2.99 11.95
C PRO A 240 -5.98 2.07 11.66
N VAL A 241 -7.17 2.63 11.47
CA VAL A 241 -8.40 1.87 11.18
C VAL A 241 -8.32 1.23 9.79
N LEU A 242 -7.90 1.99 8.79
CA LEU A 242 -7.75 1.48 7.42
C LEU A 242 -6.64 0.43 7.29
N ARG A 243 -5.52 0.59 8.01
CA ARG A 243 -4.51 -0.48 8.09
C ARG A 243 -5.09 -1.74 8.72
N ARG A 244 -5.92 -1.63 9.77
CA ARG A 244 -6.59 -2.78 10.37
C ARG A 244 -7.53 -3.45 9.37
N ARG A 245 -8.27 -2.68 8.57
CA ARG A 245 -9.11 -3.21 7.48
C ARG A 245 -8.28 -3.96 6.43
N CYS A 246 -7.17 -3.40 5.97
CA CYS A 246 -6.23 -4.07 5.07
C CYS A 246 -5.73 -5.41 5.62
N TRP A 247 -5.50 -5.49 6.94
CA TRP A 247 -5.13 -6.75 7.58
C TRP A 247 -6.27 -7.77 7.58
N THR A 248 -7.49 -7.33 7.87
CA THR A 248 -8.69 -8.18 7.81
C THR A 248 -8.86 -8.80 6.43
N TRP A 249 -8.79 -7.98 5.36
CA TRP A 249 -8.87 -8.46 3.98
C TRP A 249 -7.74 -9.41 3.62
N ALA A 250 -6.49 -9.06 3.96
CA ALA A 250 -5.34 -9.91 3.66
C ALA A 250 -5.44 -11.29 4.34
N ARG A 251 -6.09 -11.35 5.51
CA ARG A 251 -6.26 -12.58 6.29
C ARG A 251 -7.41 -13.45 5.78
N ASP A 252 -8.35 -12.89 5.04
CA ASP A 252 -9.53 -13.59 4.56
C ASP A 252 -9.21 -14.43 3.31
N PRO A 253 -9.31 -15.77 3.36
CA PRO A 253 -9.12 -16.62 2.19
C PRO A 253 -10.15 -16.38 1.08
N GLY A 254 -11.30 -15.78 1.42
CA GLY A 254 -12.37 -15.42 0.48
C GLY A 254 -12.25 -14.02 -0.11
N CYS A 255 -11.14 -13.31 0.16
CA CYS A 255 -10.90 -11.97 -0.37
C CYS A 255 -10.98 -11.97 -1.92
N PRO A 256 -11.78 -11.09 -2.55
CA PRO A 256 -11.84 -11.00 -4.01
C PRO A 256 -10.46 -10.80 -4.64
N ALA A 257 -10.21 -11.45 -5.78
CA ALA A 257 -8.90 -11.48 -6.43
C ALA A 257 -8.33 -10.09 -6.71
N ALA A 258 -9.17 -9.17 -7.21
CA ALA A 258 -8.77 -7.79 -7.50
C ALA A 258 -8.43 -7.00 -6.22
N LEU A 259 -9.22 -7.17 -5.15
CA LEU A 259 -8.93 -6.59 -3.83
C LEU A 259 -7.60 -7.13 -3.27
N ALA A 260 -7.39 -8.45 -3.34
CA ALA A 260 -6.18 -9.08 -2.86
C ALA A 260 -4.94 -8.64 -3.67
N THR A 261 -5.07 -8.49 -4.99
CA THR A 261 -4.01 -8.00 -5.89
C THR A 261 -3.66 -6.55 -5.58
N MET A 262 -4.66 -5.69 -5.42
CA MET A 262 -4.48 -4.32 -4.96
C MET A 262 -3.77 -4.26 -3.61
N LEU A 263 -4.13 -5.14 -2.67
CA LEU A 263 -3.49 -5.19 -1.36
C LEU A 263 -2.02 -5.58 -1.41
N VAL A 264 -1.59 -6.37 -2.40
CA VAL A 264 -0.16 -6.61 -2.62
C VAL A 264 0.55 -5.29 -2.91
N ALA A 265 0.06 -4.50 -3.87
CA ALA A 265 0.64 -3.21 -4.23
C ALA A 265 0.60 -2.19 -3.08
N ILE A 266 -0.53 -2.10 -2.36
CA ILE A 266 -0.65 -1.24 -1.18
C ILE A 266 0.34 -1.65 -0.08
N CYS A 267 0.53 -2.96 0.14
CA CYS A 267 1.48 -3.42 1.14
C CYS A 267 2.92 -3.10 0.76
N THR A 268 3.30 -3.23 -0.52
CA THR A 268 4.68 -2.99 -0.96
C THR A 268 5.02 -1.51 -1.12
N GLU A 269 4.14 -0.71 -1.72
CA GLU A 269 4.45 0.69 -2.07
C GLU A 269 4.00 1.69 -1.00
N VAL A 270 2.91 1.42 -0.27
CA VAL A 270 2.31 2.41 0.65
C VAL A 270 2.58 2.07 2.11
N ILE A 271 2.38 0.82 2.52
CA ILE A 271 2.54 0.43 3.93
C ILE A 271 4.00 0.15 4.28
N ALA A 272 4.75 -0.53 3.41
CA ALA A 272 6.11 -0.95 3.74
C ALA A 272 7.11 0.18 4.04
N PRO A 273 7.06 1.36 3.37
CA PRO A 273 7.98 2.47 3.67
C PRO A 273 8.00 2.87 5.15
N ASP A 274 6.83 2.97 5.79
CA ASP A 274 6.71 3.43 7.18
C ASP A 274 6.47 2.29 8.18
N ARG A 275 5.92 1.15 7.73
CA ARG A 275 5.43 0.06 8.58
C ARG A 275 5.75 -1.31 7.96
N LEU A 276 7.04 -1.58 7.79
CA LEU A 276 7.54 -2.81 7.17
C LEU A 276 7.03 -4.09 7.84
N ASP A 277 6.96 -4.12 9.17
CA ASP A 277 6.44 -5.25 9.95
C ASP A 277 5.00 -5.58 9.55
N GLN A 278 4.18 -4.55 9.38
CA GLN A 278 2.80 -4.66 8.97
C GLN A 278 2.64 -5.13 7.52
N ALA A 279 3.48 -4.63 6.61
CA ALA A 279 3.48 -5.08 5.21
C ALA A 279 3.85 -6.56 5.10
N VAL A 280 4.94 -6.99 5.75
CA VAL A 280 5.40 -8.40 5.74
C VAL A 280 4.31 -9.35 6.28
N VAL A 281 3.61 -8.96 7.34
CA VAL A 281 2.52 -9.76 7.92
C VAL A 281 1.37 -9.96 6.92
N ARG A 282 0.97 -8.91 6.20
CA ARG A 282 -0.15 -8.97 5.25
C ARG A 282 0.23 -9.72 3.99
N LEU A 283 1.41 -9.45 3.44
CA LEU A 283 1.92 -10.19 2.29
C LEU A 283 2.13 -11.67 2.62
N HIS A 284 2.52 -12.02 3.84
CA HIS A 284 2.55 -13.42 4.31
C HIS A 284 1.18 -14.10 4.24
N HIS A 285 0.11 -13.39 4.59
CA HIS A 285 -1.25 -13.91 4.43
C HIS A 285 -1.67 -14.02 2.96
N LEU A 286 -1.41 -12.98 2.16
CA LEU A 286 -1.74 -12.96 0.72
C LEU A 286 -0.94 -14.00 -0.08
N ALA A 287 0.28 -14.33 0.33
CA ALA A 287 1.09 -15.38 -0.29
C ALA A 287 0.50 -16.80 -0.12
N ARG A 288 -0.57 -16.93 0.68
CA ARG A 288 -1.32 -18.17 0.93
C ARG A 288 -2.73 -18.12 0.33
N HIS A 289 -3.01 -17.09 -0.47
CA HIS A 289 -4.28 -16.95 -1.17
C HIS A 289 -4.52 -18.13 -2.12
N PRO A 290 -5.76 -18.65 -2.24
CA PRO A 290 -6.05 -19.83 -3.08
C PRO A 290 -5.80 -19.60 -4.57
N LEU A 291 -5.96 -18.36 -5.05
CA LEU A 291 -5.63 -18.00 -6.44
C LEU A 291 -4.12 -17.81 -6.61
N GLU A 292 -3.52 -18.59 -7.51
CA GLU A 292 -2.09 -18.59 -7.80
C GLU A 292 -1.56 -17.22 -8.23
N ALA A 293 -2.31 -16.47 -9.06
CA ALA A 293 -1.90 -15.15 -9.50
C ALA A 293 -1.66 -14.18 -8.32
N VAL A 294 -2.52 -14.24 -7.29
CA VAL A 294 -2.44 -13.41 -6.09
C VAL A 294 -1.28 -13.88 -5.20
N SER A 295 -1.17 -15.19 -4.95
CA SER A 295 -0.12 -15.73 -4.09
C SER A 295 1.28 -15.49 -4.71
N ALA A 296 1.43 -15.68 -6.02
CA ALA A 296 2.66 -15.38 -6.75
C ALA A 296 3.00 -13.88 -6.72
N ALA A 297 2.00 -12.98 -6.84
CA ALA A 297 2.22 -11.54 -6.70
C ALA A 297 2.69 -11.17 -5.29
N ALA A 298 2.06 -11.72 -4.25
CA ALA A 298 2.46 -11.48 -2.87
C ALA A 298 3.87 -12.02 -2.55
N GLN A 299 4.24 -13.17 -3.11
CA GLN A 299 5.60 -13.73 -2.99
C GLN A 299 6.65 -12.85 -3.69
N ARG A 300 6.33 -12.30 -4.88
CA ARG A 300 7.19 -11.29 -5.54
C ARG A 300 7.35 -10.04 -4.67
N GLY A 301 6.24 -9.55 -4.10
CA GLY A 301 6.26 -8.43 -3.16
C GLY A 301 7.13 -8.70 -1.93
N LEU A 302 7.01 -9.88 -1.32
CA LEU A 302 7.87 -10.30 -0.22
C LEU A 302 9.34 -10.33 -0.64
N ARG A 303 9.69 -10.96 -1.76
CA ARG A 303 11.09 -11.01 -2.24
C ARG A 303 11.66 -9.61 -2.44
N ARG A 304 10.90 -8.71 -3.05
CA ARG A 304 11.32 -7.31 -3.20
C ARG A 304 11.64 -6.67 -1.85
N LEU A 305 10.76 -6.81 -0.85
CA LEU A 305 11.01 -6.28 0.49
C LEU A 305 12.22 -6.93 1.19
N LEU A 306 12.43 -8.25 1.02
CA LEU A 306 13.57 -8.95 1.58
C LEU A 306 14.90 -8.46 0.99
N THR A 307 14.91 -8.10 -0.29
CA THR A 307 16.08 -7.54 -0.99
C THR A 307 16.33 -6.08 -0.62
N GLU A 308 15.29 -5.25 -0.62
CA GLU A 308 15.42 -3.79 -0.46
C GLU A 308 15.54 -3.34 1.01
N ARG A 309 15.04 -4.13 1.97
CA ARG A 309 14.94 -3.73 3.37
C ARG A 309 15.67 -4.70 4.29
N SER A 310 16.77 -4.22 4.88
CA SER A 310 17.69 -5.05 5.69
C SER A 310 17.08 -5.75 6.91
N SER A 311 15.95 -5.25 7.42
CA SER A 311 15.22 -5.84 8.56
C SER A 311 14.13 -6.84 8.16
N ALA A 312 13.69 -6.85 6.89
CA ALA A 312 12.59 -7.70 6.42
C ALA A 312 12.88 -9.21 6.54
N PRO A 313 14.11 -9.71 6.22
CA PRO A 313 14.44 -11.12 6.41
C PRO A 313 14.18 -11.62 7.83
N ARG A 314 14.68 -10.88 8.83
CA ARG A 314 14.46 -11.22 10.25
C ARG A 314 12.97 -11.21 10.60
N MET A 315 12.20 -10.26 10.10
CA MET A 315 10.75 -10.18 10.36
C MET A 315 9.99 -11.37 9.79
N LEU A 316 10.26 -11.74 8.52
CA LEU A 316 9.61 -12.89 7.88
C LEU A 316 10.00 -14.19 8.60
N LEU A 317 11.29 -14.41 8.84
CA LEU A 317 11.78 -15.62 9.50
C LEU A 317 11.26 -15.75 10.93
N GLY A 318 11.30 -14.67 11.71
CA GLY A 318 10.72 -14.64 13.06
C GLY A 318 9.23 -14.95 13.06
N ARG A 319 8.51 -14.54 12.00
CA ARG A 319 7.09 -14.85 11.84
C ARG A 319 6.83 -16.32 11.49
N LEU A 320 7.69 -16.94 10.66
CA LEU A 320 7.61 -18.35 10.28
C LEU A 320 7.94 -19.27 11.47
N VAL A 321 8.97 -18.93 12.24
CA VAL A 321 9.31 -19.66 13.48
C VAL A 321 8.24 -19.43 14.56
N GLY A 322 7.67 -18.23 14.63
CA GLY A 322 6.67 -17.87 15.62
C GLY A 322 7.27 -17.52 16.99
N SER A 323 6.40 -17.23 17.95
CA SER A 323 6.82 -16.99 19.34
C SER A 323 6.88 -18.35 20.06
N PRO A 324 7.95 -18.64 20.84
CA PRO A 324 8.06 -19.87 21.62
C PRO A 324 7.09 -19.80 22.80
N ARG A 325 5.82 -20.11 22.55
CA ARG A 325 4.80 -20.28 23.59
C ARG A 325 4.56 -21.77 23.79
N PRO A 326 4.48 -22.26 25.04
CA PRO A 326 4.14 -23.65 25.31
C PRO A 326 2.86 -24.06 24.56
N GLY A 327 2.92 -25.20 23.85
CA GLY A 327 1.79 -25.75 23.11
C GLY A 327 1.52 -25.14 21.72
N HIS A 328 2.28 -24.13 21.27
CA HIS A 328 2.14 -23.58 19.92
C HIS A 328 3.21 -24.15 18.98
N ARG A 329 2.77 -24.88 17.95
CA ARG A 329 3.66 -25.33 16.86
C ARG A 329 4.11 -24.13 16.01
N PRO A 330 5.40 -24.05 15.62
CA PRO A 330 5.89 -23.07 14.65
C PRO A 330 5.05 -23.05 13.37
N ARG A 331 4.88 -21.86 12.77
CA ARG A 331 4.09 -21.74 11.52
C ARG A 331 4.76 -22.48 10.37
N ILE A 332 6.09 -22.48 10.35
CA ILE A 332 6.92 -23.19 9.37
C ILE A 332 6.64 -24.71 9.30
N GLU A 333 5.93 -25.28 10.28
CA GLU A 333 5.47 -26.68 10.22
C GLU A 333 4.23 -26.90 9.34
N ARG A 334 3.68 -25.84 8.74
CA ARG A 334 2.57 -25.91 7.77
C ARG A 334 3.13 -25.91 6.36
N ASP A 335 2.56 -26.74 5.47
CA ASP A 335 3.08 -26.92 4.11
C ASP A 335 3.16 -25.61 3.31
N GLN A 336 2.14 -24.76 3.40
CA GLN A 336 2.14 -23.45 2.75
C GLN A 336 3.27 -22.54 3.25
N ASP A 337 3.60 -22.59 4.54
CA ASP A 337 4.66 -21.78 5.14
C ASP A 337 6.05 -22.34 4.80
N ARG A 338 6.18 -23.67 4.65
CA ARG A 338 7.40 -24.33 4.10
C ARG A 338 7.64 -23.90 2.65
N LEU A 339 6.62 -24.01 1.80
CA LEU A 339 6.71 -23.60 0.40
C LEU A 339 7.04 -22.11 0.27
N LEU A 340 6.44 -21.27 1.11
CA LEU A 340 6.75 -19.84 1.14
C LEU A 340 8.21 -19.59 1.53
N PHE A 341 8.71 -20.26 2.57
CA PHE A 341 10.12 -20.17 2.95
C PHE A 341 11.03 -20.55 1.77
N LEU A 342 10.80 -21.72 1.18
CA LEU A 342 11.57 -22.22 0.03
C LEU A 342 11.52 -21.26 -1.17
N THR A 343 10.40 -20.56 -1.38
CA THR A 343 10.19 -19.70 -2.56
C THR A 343 10.68 -18.26 -2.36
N CYS A 344 10.63 -17.74 -1.13
CA CYS A 344 11.00 -16.34 -0.85
C CYS A 344 12.38 -16.18 -0.21
N VAL A 345 12.89 -17.19 0.50
CA VAL A 345 14.16 -17.11 1.24
C VAL A 345 15.27 -17.71 0.40
N ARG A 346 15.80 -16.88 -0.51
CA ARG A 346 16.86 -17.24 -1.46
C ARG A 346 18.24 -16.87 -0.92
N PRO A 347 19.29 -17.64 -1.22
CA PRO A 347 20.61 -17.42 -0.61
C PRO A 347 21.19 -16.05 -0.98
N GLU A 348 21.00 -15.56 -2.21
CA GLU A 348 21.45 -14.24 -2.67
C GLU A 348 20.78 -13.08 -1.91
N ILE A 349 19.57 -13.29 -1.40
CA ILE A 349 18.82 -12.30 -0.59
C ILE A 349 19.31 -12.33 0.86
N ILE A 350 19.65 -13.52 1.37
CA ILE A 350 19.87 -13.76 2.79
C ILE A 350 21.33 -13.69 3.19
N ARG A 351 22.27 -13.93 2.27
CA ARG A 351 23.71 -13.92 2.52
C ARG A 351 24.20 -12.68 3.27
N PRO A 352 23.79 -11.44 2.95
CA PRO A 352 24.17 -10.24 3.73
C PRO A 352 23.71 -10.24 5.20
N HIS A 353 22.83 -11.19 5.56
CA HIS A 353 22.25 -11.33 6.88
C HIS A 353 22.73 -12.56 7.65
N LEU A 354 23.46 -13.49 7.03
CA LEU A 354 23.93 -14.73 7.65
C LEU A 354 24.89 -14.50 8.81
N ALA A 355 25.76 -13.48 8.72
CA ALA A 355 26.68 -13.11 9.80
C ALA A 355 25.98 -12.69 11.11
N ARG A 356 24.68 -12.37 11.07
CA ARG A 356 23.91 -12.04 12.27
C ARG A 356 23.40 -13.32 12.91
N ALA A 357 23.94 -13.66 14.09
CA ALA A 357 23.58 -14.87 14.84
C ALA A 357 22.07 -15.11 14.93
N ALA A 358 21.29 -14.08 15.29
CA ALA A 358 19.84 -14.21 15.42
C ALA A 358 19.11 -14.53 14.10
N THR A 359 19.65 -14.12 12.94
CA THR A 359 19.08 -14.50 11.63
C THR A 359 19.48 -15.92 11.27
N SER A 360 20.75 -16.29 11.50
CA SER A 360 21.25 -17.65 11.28
C SER A 360 20.48 -18.69 12.10
N ASP A 361 20.16 -18.40 13.36
CA ASP A 361 19.34 -19.28 14.21
C ASP A 361 17.93 -19.49 13.66
N LEU A 362 17.28 -18.42 13.20
CA LEU A 362 15.94 -18.48 12.62
C LEU A 362 15.94 -19.26 11.30
N LEU A 363 16.95 -19.05 10.45
CA LEU A 363 17.12 -19.80 9.20
C LEU A 363 17.39 -21.28 9.46
N THR A 364 18.30 -21.58 10.40
CA THR A 364 18.58 -22.95 10.82
C THR A 364 17.30 -23.63 11.30
N THR A 365 16.47 -22.93 12.07
CA THR A 365 15.18 -23.43 12.54
C THR A 365 14.22 -23.71 11.37
N CYS A 366 14.13 -22.80 10.40
CA CYS A 366 13.28 -22.99 9.23
C CYS A 366 13.74 -24.16 8.36
N TRP A 367 15.03 -24.23 8.04
CA TRP A 367 15.62 -25.35 7.30
C TRP A 367 15.48 -26.68 8.05
N THR A 368 15.60 -26.68 9.37
CA THR A 368 15.38 -27.89 10.18
C THR A 368 13.96 -28.41 10.00
N ALA A 369 12.95 -27.53 10.07
CA ALA A 369 11.55 -27.90 9.91
C ALA A 369 11.22 -28.36 8.48
N VAL A 370 11.82 -27.73 7.48
CA VAL A 370 11.65 -28.09 6.07
C VAL A 370 12.31 -29.43 5.76
N LEU A 371 13.56 -29.65 6.17
CA LEU A 371 14.29 -30.90 5.95
C LEU A 371 13.65 -32.09 6.67
N ARG A 372 12.99 -31.86 7.81
CA ARG A 372 12.34 -32.92 8.58
C ARG A 372 11.18 -33.54 7.78
N ASP A 373 10.32 -32.70 7.22
CA ASP A 373 9.00 -33.12 6.76
C ASP A 373 8.80 -33.02 5.25
N ALA A 374 9.60 -32.24 4.52
CA ALA A 374 9.44 -32.10 3.07
C ALA A 374 10.01 -33.30 2.29
N ASP A 375 9.39 -33.58 1.15
CA ASP A 375 9.86 -34.60 0.20
C ASP A 375 11.13 -34.12 -0.53
N ARG A 376 11.99 -35.08 -0.90
CA ARG A 376 13.23 -34.80 -1.65
C ARG A 376 12.96 -34.00 -2.93
N ALA A 377 11.86 -34.29 -3.65
CA ALA A 377 11.50 -33.58 -4.86
C ALA A 377 11.22 -32.08 -4.64
N VAL A 378 10.60 -31.73 -3.51
CA VAL A 378 10.34 -30.33 -3.12
C VAL A 378 11.63 -29.63 -2.68
N LEU A 379 12.59 -30.38 -2.15
CA LEU A 379 13.85 -29.87 -1.62
C LEU A 379 14.96 -29.70 -2.67
N ASP A 380 14.91 -30.46 -3.76
CA ASP A 380 16.00 -30.55 -4.75
C ASP A 380 16.37 -29.19 -5.32
N GLU A 381 15.42 -28.48 -5.93
CA GLU A 381 15.69 -27.18 -6.55
C GLU A 381 16.13 -26.13 -5.50
N PRO A 382 15.44 -25.91 -4.37
CA PRO A 382 15.88 -24.94 -3.37
C PRO A 382 17.27 -25.22 -2.79
N LEU A 383 17.60 -26.49 -2.49
CA LEU A 383 18.93 -26.83 -1.99
C LEU A 383 20.01 -26.62 -3.06
N ARG A 384 19.74 -26.98 -4.32
CA ARG A 384 20.66 -26.70 -5.44
C ARG A 384 20.94 -25.22 -5.59
N TYR A 385 19.93 -24.35 -5.43
CA TYR A 385 20.14 -22.90 -5.42
C TYR A 385 21.12 -22.46 -4.33
N TRP A 386 20.98 -22.98 -3.11
CA TRP A 386 21.90 -22.69 -2.01
C TRP A 386 23.31 -23.23 -2.25
N LEU A 387 23.42 -24.43 -2.83
CA LEU A 387 24.71 -25.03 -3.18
C LEU A 387 25.41 -24.28 -4.32
N ASP A 388 24.67 -23.87 -5.35
CA ASP A 388 25.21 -23.06 -6.46
C ASP A 388 25.64 -21.67 -5.98
N ASP A 389 24.89 -21.04 -5.08
CA ASP A 389 25.28 -19.76 -4.48
C ASP A 389 26.57 -19.90 -3.65
N GLN A 390 26.66 -20.96 -2.85
CA GLN A 390 27.87 -21.29 -2.09
C GLN A 390 29.07 -21.62 -2.99
N ALA A 391 28.85 -22.26 -4.13
CA ALA A 391 29.90 -22.53 -5.09
C ALA A 391 30.39 -21.25 -5.81
N ARG A 392 29.68 -20.12 -5.71
CA ARG A 392 30.07 -18.83 -6.28
C ARG A 392 30.68 -17.88 -5.24
N SER A 393 30.52 -18.15 -3.95
CA SER A 393 31.07 -17.33 -2.88
C SER A 393 32.57 -17.54 -2.67
N ASP A 394 33.18 -16.65 -1.91
CA ASP A 394 34.58 -16.78 -1.48
C ASP A 394 34.80 -18.12 -0.78
N ALA A 395 35.95 -18.75 -1.05
CA ALA A 395 36.27 -20.09 -0.57
C ALA A 395 36.31 -20.21 0.97
N ASP A 396 36.46 -19.08 1.67
CA ASP A 396 36.54 -19.03 3.13
C ASP A 396 35.17 -18.81 3.81
N ASP A 397 34.12 -18.43 3.08
CA ASP A 397 32.78 -18.25 3.65
C ASP A 397 32.04 -19.58 3.74
N THR A 398 32.18 -20.30 4.86
CA THR A 398 31.51 -21.59 5.09
C THR A 398 30.11 -21.45 5.72
N THR A 399 29.63 -20.22 5.93
CA THR A 399 28.47 -19.93 6.78
C THR A 399 27.18 -20.63 6.31
N ALA A 400 26.92 -20.61 5.00
CA ALA A 400 25.71 -21.24 4.43
C ALA A 400 25.78 -22.76 4.55
N THR A 401 26.97 -23.34 4.33
CA THR A 401 27.24 -24.77 4.48
C THR A 401 27.02 -25.24 5.92
N GLU A 402 27.62 -24.54 6.88
CA GLU A 402 27.47 -24.83 8.31
C GLU A 402 26.02 -24.79 8.76
N LEU A 403 25.26 -23.81 8.25
CA LEU A 403 23.84 -23.66 8.52
C LEU A 403 23.03 -24.85 8.00
N LEU A 404 23.22 -25.24 6.74
CA LEU A 404 22.52 -26.38 6.14
C LEU A 404 22.86 -27.70 6.83
N VAL A 405 24.14 -27.91 7.17
CA VAL A 405 24.60 -29.10 7.92
C VAL A 405 23.96 -29.14 9.30
N THR A 406 23.97 -28.02 10.02
CA THR A 406 23.36 -27.92 11.35
C THR A 406 21.87 -28.22 11.28
N ALA A 407 21.16 -27.68 10.29
CA ALA A 407 19.76 -27.93 10.08
C ALA A 407 19.46 -29.41 9.75
N ALA A 408 20.27 -30.04 8.88
CA ALA A 408 20.11 -31.42 8.47
C ALA A 408 20.39 -32.42 9.61
N VAL A 409 21.37 -32.12 10.46
CA VAL A 409 21.61 -32.91 11.68
C VAL A 409 20.46 -32.76 12.66
N ARG A 410 19.94 -31.54 12.88
CA ARG A 410 18.80 -31.27 13.77
C ARG A 410 17.48 -31.85 13.26
N SER A 411 17.31 -31.99 11.95
CA SER A 411 16.12 -32.62 11.37
C SER A 411 16.13 -34.14 11.52
N GLY A 412 17.29 -34.74 11.80
CA GLY A 412 17.49 -36.19 11.82
C GLY A 412 17.58 -36.82 10.44
N ARG A 413 17.69 -36.00 9.37
CA ARG A 413 17.72 -36.45 7.97
C ARG A 413 18.94 -35.94 7.16
N PRO A 414 20.18 -36.12 7.66
CA PRO A 414 21.39 -35.67 6.94
C PRO A 414 21.58 -36.34 5.57
N GLU A 415 21.04 -37.53 5.37
CA GLU A 415 21.09 -38.29 4.12
C GLU A 415 20.35 -37.59 2.96
N VAL A 416 19.31 -36.80 3.25
CA VAL A 416 18.59 -36.04 2.22
C VAL A 416 19.46 -34.94 1.63
N LEU A 417 20.15 -34.18 2.50
CA LEU A 417 21.10 -33.15 2.09
C LEU A 417 22.23 -33.77 1.27
N LEU A 418 22.85 -34.84 1.77
CA LEU A 418 23.92 -35.55 1.06
C LEU A 418 23.48 -36.07 -0.31
N GLY A 419 22.30 -36.70 -0.39
CA GLY A 419 21.78 -37.23 -1.65
C GLY A 419 21.62 -36.14 -2.72
N ILE A 420 21.03 -35.00 -2.35
CA ILE A 420 20.88 -33.87 -3.27
C ILE A 420 22.24 -33.25 -3.63
N THR A 421 23.16 -33.14 -2.67
CA THR A 421 24.53 -32.66 -2.94
C THR A 421 25.26 -33.56 -3.94
N TYR A 422 25.15 -34.89 -3.82
CA TYR A 422 25.79 -35.82 -4.76
C TYR A 422 25.19 -35.71 -6.17
N ASP A 423 23.86 -35.66 -6.28
CA ASP A 423 23.19 -35.46 -7.57
C ASP A 423 23.59 -34.13 -8.22
N TRP A 424 23.71 -33.06 -7.42
CA TRP A 424 24.13 -31.74 -7.87
C TRP A 424 25.58 -31.73 -8.38
N VAL A 425 26.49 -32.43 -7.71
CA VAL A 425 27.88 -32.61 -8.17
C VAL A 425 27.96 -33.44 -9.45
N ALA A 426 27.12 -34.47 -9.58
CA ALA A 426 27.09 -35.34 -10.75
C ALA A 426 26.43 -34.68 -11.98
N GLY A 427 25.65 -33.62 -11.77
CA GLY A 427 25.00 -32.87 -12.84
C GLY A 427 25.99 -32.17 -13.79
N PRO A 428 25.55 -31.84 -15.01
CA PRO A 428 26.40 -31.17 -16.00
C PRO A 428 26.87 -29.80 -15.49
N ALA A 429 28.15 -29.52 -15.68
CA ALA A 429 28.79 -28.25 -15.34
C ALA A 429 30.09 -28.07 -16.15
N GLU A 430 30.46 -26.82 -16.40
CA GLU A 430 31.80 -26.48 -16.91
C GLU A 430 32.89 -26.90 -15.93
N ARG A 431 34.13 -27.09 -16.41
CA ARG A 431 35.23 -27.64 -15.59
C ARG A 431 35.45 -26.86 -14.30
N GLU A 432 35.47 -25.53 -14.36
CA GLU A 432 35.66 -24.68 -13.18
C GLU A 432 34.51 -24.81 -12.17
N ALA A 433 33.28 -24.76 -12.66
CA ALA A 433 32.10 -24.96 -11.83
C ALA A 433 32.12 -26.35 -11.18
N ALA A 434 32.49 -27.41 -11.91
CA ALA A 434 32.60 -28.76 -11.39
C ALA A 434 33.69 -28.92 -10.30
N VAL A 435 34.77 -28.13 -10.36
CA VAL A 435 35.77 -28.07 -9.28
C VAL A 435 35.18 -27.40 -8.04
N ARG A 436 34.51 -26.25 -8.20
CA ARG A 436 33.86 -25.53 -7.09
C ARG A 436 32.77 -26.38 -6.43
N ARG A 437 31.92 -27.07 -7.22
CA ARG A 437 30.91 -28.01 -6.70
C ARG A 437 31.52 -29.12 -5.84
N ARG A 438 32.62 -29.73 -6.29
CA ARG A 438 33.33 -30.77 -5.54
C ARG A 438 33.97 -30.23 -4.25
N SER A 439 34.41 -28.98 -4.24
CA SER A 439 34.92 -28.33 -3.03
C SER A 439 33.83 -28.18 -1.97
N VAL A 440 32.68 -27.60 -2.34
CA VAL A 440 31.52 -27.43 -1.44
C VAL A 440 31.00 -28.77 -0.94
N ALA A 441 30.93 -29.79 -1.79
CA ALA A 441 30.50 -31.13 -1.39
C ALA A 441 31.46 -31.80 -0.39
N ARG A 442 32.77 -31.58 -0.53
CA ARG A 442 33.78 -32.06 0.43
C ARG A 442 33.60 -31.37 1.77
N GLU A 443 33.48 -30.04 1.77
CA GLU A 443 33.23 -29.22 2.95
C GLU A 443 31.98 -29.69 3.72
N LEU A 444 30.84 -29.88 3.02
CA LEU A 444 29.61 -30.44 3.58
C LEU A 444 29.84 -31.79 4.27
N THR A 445 30.59 -32.67 3.61
CA THR A 445 30.88 -34.03 4.11
C THR A 445 31.76 -33.98 5.36
N ASP A 446 32.77 -33.10 5.38
CA ASP A 446 33.67 -32.90 6.51
C ASP A 446 32.91 -32.33 7.72
N LEU A 447 32.06 -31.32 7.50
CA LEU A 447 31.21 -30.71 8.52
C LEU A 447 30.20 -31.72 9.10
N LEU A 448 29.54 -32.53 8.26
CA LEU A 448 28.62 -33.58 8.71
C LEU A 448 29.35 -34.66 9.54
N SER A 449 30.55 -35.05 9.12
CA SER A 449 31.38 -36.01 9.84
C SER A 449 31.82 -35.46 11.20
N ALA A 450 32.19 -34.19 11.27
CA ALA A 450 32.53 -33.51 12.52
C ALA A 450 31.31 -33.40 13.45
N ALA A 451 30.13 -33.06 12.93
CA ALA A 451 28.90 -32.96 13.72
C ALA A 451 28.51 -34.31 14.34
N ARG A 452 28.57 -35.40 13.57
CA ARG A 452 28.30 -36.77 14.06
C ARG A 452 29.24 -37.17 15.20
N ARG A 453 30.54 -36.88 15.08
CA ARG A 453 31.54 -37.16 16.14
C ARG A 453 31.22 -36.45 17.46
N ARG A 454 30.74 -35.19 17.41
CA ARG A 454 30.32 -34.45 18.61
C ARG A 454 29.11 -35.08 19.29
N THR A 455 28.13 -35.53 18.51
CA THR A 455 26.92 -36.18 19.05
C THR A 455 27.21 -37.53 19.72
N THR A 456 28.14 -38.32 19.16
CA THR A 456 28.56 -39.61 19.77
C THR A 456 29.34 -39.42 21.06
N LEU A 457 30.19 -38.40 21.15
CA LEU A 457 30.93 -38.08 22.38
C LEU A 457 30.02 -37.61 23.51
N HIS A 458 28.95 -36.87 23.20
CA HIS A 458 28.01 -36.38 24.22
C HIS A 458 27.07 -37.47 24.76
N ARG A 459 26.77 -38.51 23.96
CA ARG A 459 26.01 -39.69 24.43
C ARG A 459 26.84 -40.67 25.26
N GLY A 460 28.18 -40.63 25.17
CA GLY A 460 29.08 -41.45 25.98
C GLY A 460 29.45 -40.84 27.35
N ALA A 461 28.95 -39.65 27.67
CA ALA A 461 29.32 -38.88 28.87
C ALA A 461 28.21 -38.74 29.93
N HIS A 462 27.08 -39.44 29.77
CA HIS A 462 26.07 -39.59 30.82
C HIS A 462 26.13 -41.04 31.37
N PRO A 463 26.59 -41.25 32.62
CA PRO A 463 26.49 -42.54 33.30
C PRO A 463 25.04 -42.90 33.64
#